data_AF-A0A3A6EG24-F1
#
_entry.id   AF-A0A3A6EG24-F1
#
_cell.length_a   1.000
_cell.length_b   1.000
_cell.length_c   1.000
_cell.angle_alpha   90.00
_cell.angle_beta   90.00
_cell.angle_gamma   90.00
#
_symmetry.space_group_name_H-M   'P 1'
#
loop_
_entity.id
_entity.type
_entity.pdbx_description
1 polymer ?
#
loop_
_entity_poly.entity_id
_entity_poly.type
_entity_poly.pdbx_seq_one_letter_code
_entity_poly.pdbx_strand_id
1 'polypeptide(L)'
;MKKFRLLRADEIDCRVAMVKNSGLSLLLYKDARCDMNILDEEVGQENWQRSHSRDNANCTVSIWDDSKKQWISKEDTGTESNTEKEKGLASDSFKRACFNWGIGRELYTAPFIWIPSTKCDITSKGTGYTCYEKFYVSHIGYDENRVINALQIRNEKTNNVVYEYGTIIKTLDPEKASKAQIGTIESICKAHKIDPDMLYSSNNLSKATLTAEQAGLLLQSLKKKFGDE
;
A
#
# COMPACT_ATOMS: atom_id res chain seq x y z
N MET A 1 -15.30 -1.76 17.81
CA MET A 1 -13.92 -1.88 17.29
C MET A 1 -13.79 -1.04 16.04
N LYS A 2 -12.75 -0.20 15.99
CA LYS A 2 -12.35 0.51 14.77
C LYS A 2 -12.03 -0.54 13.70
N LYS A 3 -12.48 -0.33 12.46
CA LYS A 3 -12.13 -1.23 11.35
C LYS A 3 -10.68 -0.94 10.96
N PHE A 4 -9.85 -1.97 10.79
CA PHE A 4 -8.49 -1.82 10.25
C PHE A 4 -8.52 -1.12 8.89
N ARG A 5 -7.50 -0.30 8.56
CA ARG A 5 -7.38 0.27 7.22
C ARG A 5 -7.27 -0.79 6.13
N LEU A 6 -7.43 -0.34 4.89
CA LEU A 6 -7.25 -1.18 3.70
C LEU A 6 -5.76 -1.25 3.32
N LEU A 7 -5.39 -2.30 2.58
CA LEU A 7 -4.06 -2.48 2.04
C LEU A 7 -3.71 -1.40 1.01
N ARG A 8 -2.48 -0.92 1.06
CA ARG A 8 -1.92 -0.04 0.01
C ARG A 8 -1.36 -0.89 -1.12
N ALA A 9 -1.20 -0.28 -2.30
CA ALA A 9 -0.71 -0.98 -3.49
C ALA A 9 0.68 -1.62 -3.27
N ASP A 10 1.56 -0.94 -2.54
CA ASP A 10 2.92 -1.40 -2.19
C ASP A 10 2.96 -2.50 -1.13
N GLU A 11 1.82 -2.80 -0.50
CA GLU A 11 1.68 -3.88 0.49
C GLU A 11 1.12 -5.18 -0.13
N ILE A 12 0.87 -5.18 -1.44
CA ILE A 12 0.23 -6.28 -2.16
C ILE A 12 1.20 -6.91 -3.17
N ASP A 13 1.54 -8.17 -2.92
CA ASP A 13 2.34 -9.00 -3.80
C ASP A 13 1.48 -9.65 -4.89
N CYS A 14 2.01 -9.70 -6.11
CA CYS A 14 1.43 -10.48 -7.21
C CYS A 14 2.13 -11.85 -7.31
N ARG A 15 1.39 -12.93 -7.04
CA ARG A 15 1.91 -14.31 -7.15
C ARG A 15 1.37 -15.00 -8.39
N VAL A 16 2.26 -15.55 -9.21
CA VAL A 16 1.88 -16.42 -10.34
C VAL A 16 1.25 -17.71 -9.79
N ALA A 17 0.01 -17.98 -10.19
CA ALA A 17 -0.75 -19.16 -9.75
C ALA A 17 -0.78 -20.26 -10.81
N MET A 18 -0.96 -19.89 -12.08
CA MET A 18 -0.98 -20.82 -13.21
C MET A 18 -0.29 -20.19 -14.41
N VAL A 19 0.43 -20.99 -15.18
CA VAL A 19 1.05 -20.58 -16.45
C VAL A 19 0.59 -21.52 -17.56
N LYS A 20 0.14 -20.96 -18.68
CA LYS A 20 -0.20 -21.63 -19.94
C LYS A 20 0.57 -21.00 -21.08
N ASN A 21 0.55 -21.60 -22.27
CA ASN A 21 1.10 -20.95 -23.48
C ASN A 21 0.43 -19.60 -23.80
N SER A 22 -0.85 -19.44 -23.46
CA SER A 22 -1.65 -18.27 -23.79
C SER A 22 -1.53 -17.13 -22.77
N GLY A 23 -0.88 -17.35 -21.63
CA GLY A 23 -0.85 -16.38 -20.54
C GLY A 23 -0.64 -17.02 -19.17
N LEU A 24 -0.76 -16.21 -18.14
CA LEU A 24 -0.70 -16.63 -16.75
C LEU A 24 -1.78 -15.96 -15.91
N SER A 25 -2.13 -16.58 -14.78
CA SER A 25 -3.00 -15.98 -13.78
C SER A 25 -2.20 -15.51 -12.57
N LEU A 26 -2.58 -14.35 -12.03
CA LEU A 26 -2.02 -13.81 -10.79
C LEU A 26 -3.03 -13.93 -9.64
N LEU A 27 -2.50 -14.08 -8.44
CA LEU A 27 -3.22 -13.94 -7.18
C LEU A 27 -2.58 -12.80 -6.39
N LEU A 28 -3.42 -12.02 -5.71
CA LEU A 28 -2.95 -10.97 -4.80
C LEU A 28 -2.72 -11.55 -3.40
N TYR A 29 -1.55 -11.25 -2.83
CA TYR A 29 -1.15 -11.68 -1.50
C TYR A 29 -0.62 -10.50 -0.69
N LYS A 30 -0.54 -10.67 0.62
CA LYS A 30 0.28 -9.85 1.51
C LYS A 30 1.27 -10.72 2.25
N ASP A 31 2.37 -10.11 2.66
CA ASP A 31 3.31 -10.72 3.58
C ASP A 31 2.90 -10.51 5.05
N ALA A 32 3.63 -11.16 5.97
CA ALA A 32 3.35 -11.02 7.39
C ALA A 32 3.75 -9.65 7.97
N ARG A 33 4.65 -8.91 7.30
CA ARG A 33 5.10 -7.58 7.76
C ARG A 33 4.00 -6.55 7.57
N CYS A 34 3.24 -6.66 6.48
CA CYS A 34 2.05 -5.88 6.26
C CYS A 34 1.07 -5.97 7.45
N ASP A 35 0.81 -7.18 7.95
CA ASP A 35 -0.03 -7.37 9.15
C ASP A 35 0.55 -6.71 10.40
N MET A 36 1.86 -6.85 10.63
CA MET A 36 2.53 -6.23 11.78
C MET A 36 2.43 -4.70 11.71
N ASN A 37 2.73 -4.12 10.54
CA ASN A 37 2.64 -2.67 10.32
C ASN A 37 1.22 -2.16 10.56
N ILE A 38 0.19 -2.86 10.07
CA ILE A 38 -1.21 -2.47 10.27
C ILE A 38 -1.61 -2.55 11.74
N LEU A 39 -1.14 -3.57 12.48
CA LEU A 39 -1.38 -3.67 13.91
C LEU A 39 -0.68 -2.53 14.66
N ASP A 40 0.59 -2.27 14.37
CA ASP A 40 1.35 -1.18 14.98
C ASP A 40 0.70 0.19 14.70
N GLU A 41 0.25 0.44 13.48
CA GLU A 41 -0.40 1.69 13.06
C GLU A 41 -1.80 1.88 13.67
N GLU A 42 -2.64 0.84 13.72
CA GLU A 42 -4.06 0.97 14.10
C GLU A 42 -4.35 0.71 15.57
N VAL A 43 -3.56 -0.14 16.23
CA VAL A 43 -3.74 -0.46 17.66
C VAL A 43 -2.55 -0.04 18.52
N GLY A 44 -1.36 0.15 17.94
CA GLY A 44 -0.13 0.48 18.67
C GLY A 44 0.69 -0.76 18.99
N GLN A 45 2.01 -0.65 18.85
CA GLN A 45 2.96 -1.76 18.96
C GLN A 45 2.87 -2.55 20.29
N GLU A 46 2.53 -1.88 21.39
CA GLU A 46 2.39 -2.50 22.72
C GLU A 46 0.98 -3.06 23.01
N ASN A 47 0.01 -2.86 22.10
CA ASN A 47 -1.40 -3.20 22.31
C ASN A 47 -1.86 -4.43 21.51
N TRP A 48 -0.93 -5.14 20.91
CA TRP A 48 -1.17 -6.45 20.32
C TRP A 48 -0.06 -7.43 20.69
N GLN A 49 -0.41 -8.71 20.72
CA GLN A 49 0.55 -9.79 20.93
C GLN A 49 0.17 -10.98 20.05
N ARG A 50 1.16 -11.84 19.78
CA ARG A 50 0.93 -13.12 19.12
C ARG A 50 1.59 -14.26 19.87
N SER A 51 0.97 -15.43 19.84
CA SER A 51 1.54 -16.68 20.30
C SER A 51 1.40 -17.75 19.22
N HIS A 52 2.33 -18.71 19.21
CA HIS A 52 2.28 -19.86 18.30
C HIS A 52 2.22 -21.15 19.13
N SER A 53 1.27 -22.01 18.80
CA SER A 53 1.21 -23.37 19.32
C SER A 53 1.74 -24.35 18.28
N ARG A 54 2.73 -25.17 18.67
CA ARG A 54 3.31 -26.20 17.80
C ARG A 54 2.42 -27.43 17.67
N ASP A 55 1.53 -27.68 18.63
CA ASP A 55 0.71 -28.89 18.64
C ASP A 55 -0.33 -28.90 17.52
N ASN A 56 -0.90 -27.73 17.21
CA ASN A 56 -1.92 -27.56 16.16
C ASN A 56 -1.47 -26.67 14.99
N ALA A 57 -0.21 -26.21 15.00
CA ALA A 57 0.30 -25.25 14.03
C ALA A 57 -0.50 -23.92 13.97
N ASN A 58 -1.06 -23.52 15.11
CA ASN A 58 -1.94 -22.37 15.21
C ASN A 58 -1.17 -21.11 15.63
N CYS A 59 -1.64 -19.97 15.15
CA CYS A 59 -1.25 -18.67 15.67
C CYS A 59 -2.48 -18.01 16.30
N THR A 60 -2.31 -17.51 17.53
CA THR A 60 -3.30 -16.68 18.20
C THR A 60 -2.80 -15.24 18.17
N VAL A 61 -3.61 -14.32 17.65
CA VAL A 61 -3.36 -12.87 17.70
C VAL A 61 -4.36 -12.23 18.65
N SER A 62 -3.83 -11.54 19.65
CA SER A 62 -4.62 -10.90 20.69
C SER A 62 -4.42 -9.39 20.67
N ILE A 63 -5.51 -8.64 20.86
CA ILE A 63 -5.51 -7.17 20.92
C ILE A 63 -6.11 -6.75 22.26
N TRP A 64 -5.49 -5.77 22.92
CA TRP A 64 -5.96 -5.24 24.19
C TRP A 64 -7.26 -4.44 23.98
N ASP A 65 -8.33 -4.83 24.68
CA ASP A 65 -9.57 -4.07 24.73
C ASP A 65 -9.60 -3.25 26.03
N ASP A 66 -9.28 -1.95 25.92
CA ASP A 66 -9.20 -1.08 27.09
C ASP A 66 -10.54 -0.91 27.81
N SER A 67 -11.66 -1.00 27.09
CA SER A 67 -13.00 -0.87 27.68
C SER A 67 -13.36 -2.09 28.55
N LYS A 68 -12.93 -3.27 28.12
CA LYS A 68 -13.18 -4.53 28.83
C LYS A 68 -12.04 -4.95 29.75
N LYS A 69 -10.91 -4.23 29.71
CA LYS A 69 -9.66 -4.54 30.43
C LYS A 69 -9.22 -6.00 30.25
N GLN A 70 -9.27 -6.49 29.01
CA GLN A 70 -8.88 -7.86 28.68
C GLN A 70 -8.27 -7.97 27.27
N TRP A 71 -7.50 -9.04 27.05
CA TRP A 71 -7.05 -9.44 25.73
C TRP A 71 -8.18 -10.17 25.00
N ILE A 72 -8.55 -9.68 23.82
CA ILE A 72 -9.44 -10.40 22.91
C ILE A 72 -8.58 -11.13 21.91
N SER A 73 -8.81 -12.43 21.73
CA SER A 73 -7.95 -13.32 20.92
C SER A 73 -8.69 -13.89 19.73
N LYS A 74 -8.00 -14.01 18.60
CA LYS A 74 -8.46 -14.79 17.44
C LYS A 74 -7.33 -15.70 16.98
N GLU A 75 -7.70 -16.91 16.59
CA GLU A 75 -6.77 -17.95 16.22
C GLU A 75 -7.06 -18.47 14.82
N ASP A 76 -6.02 -18.90 14.11
CA ASP A 76 -6.14 -19.67 12.87
C ASP A 76 -4.94 -20.59 12.68
N THR A 77 -5.09 -21.59 11.81
CA THR A 77 -4.05 -22.56 11.46
C THR A 77 -3.42 -22.20 10.12
N GLY A 78 -2.14 -22.53 9.94
CA GLY A 78 -1.41 -22.26 8.69
C GLY A 78 -1.20 -23.52 7.85
N THR A 79 -0.63 -23.35 6.66
CA THR A 79 -0.11 -24.46 5.84
C THR A 79 1.40 -24.38 5.70
N GLU A 80 2.09 -25.53 5.75
CA GLU A 80 3.54 -25.59 5.52
C GLU A 80 3.92 -25.11 4.12
N SER A 81 5.09 -24.46 4.01
CA SER A 81 5.70 -24.16 2.71
C SER A 81 6.58 -25.31 2.21
N ASN A 82 6.88 -25.34 0.91
CA ASN A 82 7.71 -26.39 0.32
C ASN A 82 9.23 -26.25 0.59
N THR A 83 9.71 -25.05 0.92
CA THR A 83 11.15 -24.77 1.08
C THR A 83 11.57 -24.51 2.53
N GLU A 84 10.72 -23.85 3.33
CA GLU A 84 10.96 -23.54 4.74
C GLU A 84 9.69 -23.83 5.54
N LYS A 85 9.41 -25.12 5.77
CA LYS A 85 8.12 -25.61 6.29
C LYS A 85 7.66 -24.87 7.53
N GLU A 86 8.48 -24.85 8.59
CA GLU A 86 8.15 -24.25 9.88
C GLU A 86 7.93 -22.73 9.79
N LYS A 87 8.80 -22.01 9.05
CA LYS A 87 8.68 -20.56 8.88
C LYS A 87 7.46 -20.19 8.04
N GLY A 88 7.19 -20.98 7.00
CA GLY A 88 6.02 -20.85 6.16
C GLY A 88 4.73 -21.03 6.97
N LEU A 89 4.69 -22.07 7.80
CA LEU A 89 3.57 -22.40 8.68
C LEU A 89 3.29 -21.29 9.70
N ALA A 90 4.33 -20.81 10.38
CA ALA A 90 4.21 -19.72 11.35
C ALA A 90 3.74 -18.41 10.70
N SER A 91 4.26 -18.08 9.51
CA SER A 91 3.85 -16.87 8.80
C SER A 91 2.42 -16.97 8.27
N ASP A 92 2.04 -18.12 7.73
CA ASP A 92 0.70 -18.34 7.17
C ASP A 92 -0.37 -18.33 8.27
N SER A 93 -0.15 -19.05 9.37
CA SER A 93 -1.05 -19.04 10.53
C SER A 93 -1.24 -17.63 11.10
N PHE A 94 -0.16 -16.83 11.22
CA PHE A 94 -0.25 -15.44 11.67
C PHE A 94 -1.10 -14.57 10.73
N LYS A 95 -0.83 -14.62 9.42
CA LYS A 95 -1.61 -13.87 8.42
C LYS A 95 -3.10 -14.23 8.46
N ARG A 96 -3.42 -15.50 8.71
CA ARG A 96 -4.80 -16.01 8.82
C ARG A 96 -5.48 -15.59 10.13
N ALA A 97 -4.76 -15.59 11.26
CA ALA A 97 -5.27 -15.03 12.50
C ALA A 97 -5.57 -13.53 12.38
N CYS A 98 -4.72 -12.76 11.69
CA CYS A 98 -4.96 -11.34 11.35
C CYS A 98 -6.14 -11.16 10.38
N PHE A 99 -6.39 -12.09 9.47
CA PHE A 99 -7.59 -12.09 8.63
C PHE A 99 -8.89 -12.19 9.46
N ASN A 100 -8.88 -12.99 10.54
CA ASN A 100 -10.00 -13.07 11.47
C ASN A 100 -10.25 -11.72 12.18
N TRP A 101 -9.23 -10.87 12.32
CA TRP A 101 -9.35 -9.49 12.78
C TRP A 101 -9.90 -8.50 11.74
N GLY A 102 -9.80 -8.81 10.46
CA GLY A 102 -10.26 -7.95 9.37
C GLY A 102 -9.17 -7.50 8.41
N ILE A 103 -7.90 -7.84 8.67
CA ILE A 103 -6.76 -7.35 7.89
C ILE A 103 -6.66 -8.12 6.57
N GLY A 104 -6.67 -7.41 5.44
CA GLY A 104 -6.52 -7.97 4.10
C GLY A 104 -7.73 -8.79 3.60
N ARG A 105 -8.92 -8.61 4.18
CA ARG A 105 -10.14 -9.29 3.70
C ARG A 105 -10.53 -8.88 2.28
N GLU A 106 -10.21 -7.65 1.92
CA GLU A 106 -10.39 -7.08 0.59
C GLU A 106 -9.68 -7.90 -0.51
N LEU A 107 -8.59 -8.63 -0.21
CA LEU A 107 -7.89 -9.46 -1.19
C LEU A 107 -8.77 -10.57 -1.77
N TYR A 108 -9.79 -11.02 -1.02
CA TYR A 108 -10.76 -12.02 -1.49
C TYR A 108 -11.82 -11.46 -2.45
N THR A 109 -11.84 -10.14 -2.63
CA THR A 109 -12.70 -9.46 -3.60
C THR A 109 -11.99 -9.19 -4.92
N ALA A 110 -10.74 -9.64 -5.07
CA ALA A 110 -9.95 -9.43 -6.27
C ALA A 110 -10.62 -10.09 -7.50
N PRO A 111 -10.64 -9.41 -8.65
CA PRO A 111 -11.13 -9.99 -9.89
C PRO A 111 -10.22 -11.14 -10.35
N PHE A 112 -10.66 -11.93 -11.32
CA PHE A 112 -9.76 -12.87 -11.99
C PHE A 112 -8.71 -12.11 -12.80
N ILE A 113 -7.45 -12.25 -12.42
CA ILE A 113 -6.32 -11.55 -13.06
C ILE A 113 -5.66 -12.48 -14.07
N TRP A 114 -5.88 -12.20 -15.35
CA TRP A 114 -5.24 -12.91 -16.47
C TRP A 114 -4.28 -11.99 -17.22
N ILE A 115 -3.03 -12.40 -17.34
CA ILE A 115 -1.99 -11.71 -18.12
C ILE A 115 -1.77 -12.51 -19.41
N PRO A 116 -2.12 -11.96 -20.59
CA PRO A 116 -1.90 -12.66 -21.86
C PRO A 116 -0.41 -12.78 -22.17
N SER A 117 -0.02 -13.83 -22.91
CA SER A 117 1.38 -14.07 -23.31
C SER A 117 1.98 -12.94 -24.17
N THR A 118 1.17 -12.05 -24.73
CA THR A 118 1.65 -10.83 -25.40
C THR A 118 2.17 -9.76 -24.43
N LYS A 119 1.99 -9.95 -23.12
CA LYS A 119 2.36 -9.01 -22.06
C LYS A 119 3.28 -9.62 -21.00
N CYS A 120 3.73 -10.86 -21.20
CA CYS A 120 4.70 -11.52 -20.32
C CYS A 120 5.52 -12.57 -21.06
N ASP A 121 6.74 -12.79 -20.58
CA ASP A 121 7.68 -13.76 -21.14
C ASP A 121 7.39 -15.17 -20.59
N ILE A 122 6.72 -15.99 -21.40
CA ILE A 122 6.41 -17.38 -21.08
C ILE A 122 7.40 -18.33 -21.76
N THR A 123 8.08 -19.14 -20.96
CA THR A 123 9.04 -20.14 -21.42
C THR A 123 8.48 -21.56 -21.25
N SER A 124 8.67 -22.43 -22.24
CA SER A 124 8.40 -23.87 -22.10
C SER A 124 9.43 -24.52 -21.20
N LYS A 125 8.99 -25.28 -20.20
CA LYS A 125 9.85 -26.04 -19.28
C LYS A 125 9.36 -27.48 -19.21
N GLY A 126 10.02 -28.36 -19.96
CA GLY A 126 9.59 -29.75 -20.12
C GLY A 126 8.21 -29.81 -20.77
N THR A 127 7.25 -30.45 -20.11
CA THR A 127 5.85 -30.53 -20.55
C THR A 127 4.99 -29.33 -20.10
N GLY A 128 5.55 -28.40 -19.31
CA GLY A 128 4.83 -27.26 -18.75
C GLY A 128 5.32 -25.91 -19.26
N TYR A 129 4.75 -24.85 -18.68
CA TYR A 129 5.13 -23.46 -18.95
C TYR A 129 5.55 -22.78 -17.66
N THR A 130 6.39 -21.76 -17.79
CA THR A 130 6.88 -20.98 -16.65
C THR A 130 7.07 -19.51 -17.05
N CYS A 131 6.92 -18.63 -16.07
CA CYS A 131 7.18 -17.20 -16.20
C CYS A 131 8.07 -16.80 -15.04
N TYR A 132 9.22 -16.19 -15.35
CA TYR A 132 10.18 -15.70 -14.34
C TYR A 132 10.04 -14.19 -14.08
N GLU A 133 9.21 -13.52 -14.86
CA GLU A 133 8.93 -12.10 -14.64
C GLU A 133 8.14 -11.87 -13.36
N LYS A 134 8.32 -10.69 -12.79
CA LYS A 134 7.65 -10.23 -11.59
C LYS A 134 6.66 -9.13 -11.95
N PHE A 135 5.64 -9.03 -11.12
CA PHE A 135 4.54 -8.08 -11.27
C PHE A 135 4.30 -7.38 -9.96
N TYR A 136 3.83 -6.14 -10.02
CA TYR A 136 3.48 -5.37 -8.83
C TYR A 136 2.18 -4.60 -9.04
N VAL A 137 1.45 -4.39 -7.95
CA VAL A 137 0.25 -3.55 -7.96
C VAL A 137 0.71 -2.09 -7.97
N SER A 138 0.40 -1.39 -9.05
CA SER A 138 0.73 0.03 -9.22
C SER A 138 -0.40 0.97 -8.80
N HIS A 139 -1.63 0.45 -8.75
CA HIS A 139 -2.79 1.17 -8.26
C HIS A 139 -3.83 0.17 -7.73
N ILE A 140 -4.48 0.52 -6.63
CA ILE A 140 -5.63 -0.20 -6.09
C ILE A 140 -6.67 0.79 -5.56
N GLY A 141 -7.94 0.50 -5.82
CA GLY A 141 -9.08 1.25 -5.33
C GLY A 141 -10.11 0.31 -4.69
N TYR A 142 -10.85 0.86 -3.74
CA TYR A 142 -11.88 0.14 -3.00
C TYR A 142 -13.18 0.95 -2.94
N ASP A 143 -14.32 0.28 -2.93
CA ASP A 143 -15.61 0.91 -2.71
C ASP A 143 -15.96 1.06 -1.21
N GLU A 144 -17.14 1.60 -0.92
CA GLU A 144 -17.66 1.77 0.44
C GLU A 144 -17.82 0.45 1.21
N ASN A 145 -17.96 -0.66 0.48
CA ASN A 145 -18.07 -2.01 1.03
C ASN A 145 -16.71 -2.70 1.17
N ARG A 146 -15.61 -2.00 0.91
CA ARG A 146 -14.23 -2.52 0.95
C ARG A 146 -13.95 -3.59 -0.12
N VAL A 147 -14.72 -3.57 -1.20
CA VAL A 147 -14.54 -4.43 -2.38
C VAL A 147 -13.57 -3.73 -3.33
N ILE A 148 -12.62 -4.47 -3.91
CA ILE A 148 -11.71 -3.96 -4.92
C ILE A 148 -12.52 -3.52 -6.14
N ASN A 149 -12.50 -2.22 -6.44
CA ASN A 149 -13.22 -1.61 -7.55
C ASN A 149 -12.31 -0.98 -8.62
N ALA A 150 -11.01 -0.90 -8.35
CA ALA A 150 -9.98 -0.52 -9.32
C ALA A 150 -8.67 -1.27 -9.02
N LEU A 151 -7.97 -1.74 -10.07
CA LEU A 151 -6.70 -2.45 -9.93
C LEU A 151 -5.84 -2.24 -11.19
N GLN A 152 -4.59 -1.83 -11.03
CA GLN A 152 -3.59 -1.77 -12.11
C GLN A 152 -2.34 -2.57 -11.70
N ILE A 153 -1.96 -3.54 -12.54
CA ILE A 153 -0.75 -4.34 -12.34
C ILE A 153 0.23 -4.04 -13.46
N ARG A 154 1.50 -3.88 -13.10
CA ARG A 154 2.60 -3.65 -14.03
C ARG A 154 3.62 -4.77 -13.94
N ASN A 155 4.28 -5.02 -15.07
CA ASN A 155 5.48 -5.85 -15.10
C ASN A 155 6.64 -5.05 -14.51
N GLU A 156 7.37 -5.63 -13.56
CA GLU A 156 8.45 -4.96 -12.81
C GLU A 156 9.62 -4.54 -13.73
N LYS A 157 9.96 -5.37 -14.72
CA LYS A 157 11.09 -5.14 -15.63
C LYS A 157 10.77 -4.09 -16.69
N THR A 158 9.59 -4.18 -17.32
CA THR A 158 9.22 -3.31 -18.45
C THR A 158 8.46 -2.07 -18.02
N ASN A 159 7.94 -2.06 -16.79
CA ASN A 159 7.02 -1.06 -16.24
C ASN A 159 5.71 -0.90 -17.03
N ASN A 160 5.44 -1.79 -17.99
CA ASN A 160 4.24 -1.76 -18.80
C ASN A 160 3.03 -2.24 -17.99
N VAL A 161 1.88 -1.64 -18.27
CA VAL A 161 0.60 -2.06 -17.70
C VAL A 161 0.18 -3.40 -18.30
N VAL A 162 0.15 -4.42 -17.46
CA VAL A 162 -0.20 -5.78 -17.89
C VAL A 162 -1.66 -6.13 -17.63
N TYR A 163 -2.27 -5.51 -16.63
CA TYR A 163 -3.67 -5.70 -16.26
C TYR A 163 -4.29 -4.42 -15.73
N GLU A 164 -5.54 -4.16 -16.11
CA GLU A 164 -6.39 -3.10 -15.58
C GLU A 164 -7.79 -3.64 -15.32
N TYR A 165 -8.38 -3.21 -14.21
CA TYR A 165 -9.75 -3.49 -13.83
C TYR A 165 -10.35 -2.25 -13.18
N GLY A 166 -11.63 -2.00 -13.49
CA GLY A 166 -12.38 -0.87 -12.96
C GLY A 166 -11.97 0.50 -13.52
N THR A 167 -12.49 1.57 -12.91
CA THR A 167 -12.14 2.95 -13.30
C THR A 167 -11.01 3.45 -12.42
N ILE A 168 -9.82 3.60 -13.00
CA ILE A 168 -8.67 4.18 -12.31
C ILE A 168 -8.78 5.70 -12.42
N ILE A 169 -9.39 6.33 -11.42
CA ILE A 169 -9.30 7.78 -11.26
C ILE A 169 -7.88 8.04 -10.76
N LYS A 170 -6.97 8.45 -11.65
CA LYS A 170 -5.66 8.94 -11.23
C LYS A 170 -5.89 10.16 -10.35
N THR A 171 -5.78 10.01 -9.03
CA THR A 171 -5.51 11.14 -8.17
C THR A 171 -4.17 11.68 -8.65
N LEU A 172 -4.20 12.78 -9.39
CA LEU A 172 -3.00 13.47 -9.81
C LEU A 172 -2.23 13.78 -8.52
N ASP A 173 -0.96 13.35 -8.45
CA ASP A 173 -0.07 13.84 -7.41
C ASP A 173 -0.20 15.36 -7.39
N PRO A 174 -0.32 15.99 -6.20
CA PRO A 174 -0.51 17.43 -6.13
C PRO A 174 0.62 18.09 -6.92
N GLU A 175 0.22 18.87 -7.93
CA GLU A 175 1.15 19.44 -8.90
C GLU A 175 2.25 20.20 -8.16
N LYS A 176 3.51 19.98 -8.52
CA LYS A 176 4.61 20.72 -7.88
C LYS A 176 4.47 22.22 -8.16
N ALA A 177 4.85 23.05 -7.21
CA ALA A 177 4.85 24.48 -7.38
C ALA A 177 5.66 24.87 -8.63
N SER A 178 5.06 25.70 -9.48
CA SER A 178 5.72 26.18 -10.69
C SER A 178 6.91 27.09 -10.35
N LYS A 179 7.89 27.17 -11.27
CA LYS A 179 9.02 28.11 -11.13
C LYS A 179 8.55 29.56 -10.95
N ALA A 180 7.43 29.94 -11.58
CA ALA A 180 6.83 31.25 -11.45
C ALA A 180 6.30 31.51 -10.04
N GLN A 181 5.58 30.55 -9.45
CA GLN A 181 5.09 30.66 -8.07
C GLN A 181 6.23 30.77 -7.07
N ILE A 182 7.25 29.90 -7.18
CA ILE A 182 8.44 29.95 -6.33
C ILE A 182 9.17 31.29 -6.48
N GLY A 183 9.38 31.75 -7.73
CA GLY A 183 10.05 33.03 -7.99
C GLY A 183 9.28 34.24 -7.45
N THR A 184 7.94 34.18 -7.45
CA THR A 184 7.11 35.25 -6.87
C THR A 184 7.23 35.28 -5.34
N ILE A 185 7.18 34.11 -4.69
CA ILE A 185 7.38 34.01 -3.22
C ILE A 185 8.75 34.57 -2.84
N GLU A 186 9.81 34.16 -3.55
CA GLU A 186 11.18 34.63 -3.29
C GLU A 186 11.35 36.13 -3.51
N SER A 187 10.67 36.69 -4.53
CA SER A 187 10.70 38.13 -4.81
C SER A 187 10.06 38.94 -3.69
N ILE A 188 8.89 38.51 -3.20
CA ILE A 188 8.21 39.14 -2.06
C ILE A 188 9.05 39.02 -0.79
N CYS A 189 9.61 37.83 -0.51
CA CYS A 189 10.51 37.63 0.62
C CYS A 189 11.72 38.58 0.57
N LYS A 190 12.33 38.74 -0.61
CA LYS A 190 13.46 39.66 -0.82
C LYS A 190 13.07 41.12 -0.58
N ALA A 191 11.93 41.56 -1.10
CA ALA A 191 11.44 42.93 -0.93
C ALA A 191 11.21 43.28 0.56
N HIS A 192 10.70 42.34 1.34
CA HIS A 192 10.39 42.54 2.77
C HIS A 192 11.46 42.00 3.73
N LYS A 193 12.65 41.63 3.23
CA LYS A 193 13.78 41.10 4.02
C LYS A 193 13.43 39.86 4.87
N ILE A 194 12.58 38.99 4.32
CA ILE A 194 12.22 37.70 4.89
C ILE A 194 13.14 36.63 4.30
N ASP A 195 13.66 35.74 5.14
CA ASP A 195 14.36 34.55 4.68
C ASP A 195 13.34 33.51 4.14
N PRO A 196 13.39 33.16 2.84
CA PRO A 196 12.48 32.17 2.25
C PRO A 196 12.52 30.82 2.96
N ASP A 197 13.68 30.35 3.41
CA ASP A 197 13.82 29.04 4.06
C ASP A 197 13.16 29.03 5.45
N MET A 198 13.20 30.15 6.15
CA MET A 198 12.45 30.36 7.40
C MET A 198 10.94 30.44 7.16
N LEU A 199 10.51 31.04 6.04
CA LEU A 199 9.09 31.06 5.66
C LEU A 199 8.58 29.65 5.36
N TYR A 200 9.32 28.86 4.59
CA TYR A 200 8.91 27.49 4.27
C TYR A 200 8.87 26.62 5.54
N SER A 201 9.95 26.62 6.33
CA SER A 201 10.04 25.80 7.55
C SER A 201 9.00 26.16 8.61
N SER A 202 8.68 27.45 8.81
CA SER A 202 7.63 27.88 9.73
C SER A 202 6.22 27.43 9.33
N ASN A 203 6.02 27.04 8.07
CA ASN A 203 4.78 26.45 7.56
C ASN A 203 4.86 24.91 7.46
N ASN A 204 5.92 24.28 7.99
CA ASN A 204 6.24 22.86 7.80
C ASN A 204 6.37 22.47 6.32
N LEU A 205 6.88 23.38 5.49
CA LEU A 205 7.08 23.21 4.06
C LEU A 205 8.57 23.17 3.71
N SER A 206 8.87 22.60 2.55
CA SER A 206 10.19 22.65 1.92
C SER A 206 10.04 23.08 0.48
N LYS A 207 10.95 23.92 0.00
CA LYS A 207 11.01 24.35 -1.40
C LYS A 207 11.04 23.17 -2.38
N ALA A 208 11.69 22.07 -2.00
CA ALA A 208 11.83 20.90 -2.87
C ALA A 208 10.54 20.08 -3.05
N THR A 209 9.63 20.15 -2.08
CA THR A 209 8.40 19.35 -2.02
C THR A 209 7.13 20.22 -2.04
N LEU A 210 7.27 21.52 -2.30
CA LEU A 210 6.17 22.48 -2.30
C LEU A 210 5.20 22.18 -3.45
N THR A 211 3.91 22.05 -3.13
CA THR A 211 2.85 21.88 -4.13
C THR A 211 2.33 23.23 -4.63
N ALA A 212 1.70 23.25 -5.80
CA ALA A 212 1.11 24.44 -6.42
C ALA A 212 0.02 25.06 -5.53
N GLU A 213 -0.74 24.22 -4.82
CA GLU A 213 -1.75 24.65 -3.84
C GLU A 213 -1.10 25.33 -2.63
N GLN A 214 -0.09 24.70 -2.03
CA GLN A 214 0.66 25.25 -0.90
C GLN A 214 1.33 26.58 -1.26
N ALA A 215 1.93 26.67 -2.44
CA ALA A 215 2.50 27.91 -2.96
C ALA A 215 1.43 29.01 -3.16
N GLY A 216 0.24 28.64 -3.65
CA GLY A 216 -0.90 29.55 -3.78
C GLY A 216 -1.35 30.12 -2.44
N LEU A 217 -1.47 29.28 -1.42
CA LEU A 217 -1.83 29.71 -0.06
C LEU A 217 -0.76 30.63 0.56
N LEU A 218 0.53 30.30 0.38
CA LEU A 218 1.63 31.16 0.81
C LEU A 218 1.56 32.54 0.15
N LEU A 219 1.38 32.58 -1.17
CA LEU A 219 1.25 33.84 -1.90
C LEU A 219 0.06 34.67 -1.43
N GLN A 220 -1.10 34.04 -1.18
CA GLN A 220 -2.26 34.73 -0.61
C GLN A 220 -1.97 35.29 0.78
N SER A 221 -1.28 34.53 1.64
CA SER A 221 -0.91 34.99 2.98
C SER A 221 0.09 36.15 2.94
N LEU A 222 1.05 36.11 2.02
CA LEU A 222 2.05 37.15 1.82
C LEU A 222 1.40 38.43 1.28
N LYS A 223 0.54 38.32 0.26
CA LYS A 223 -0.28 39.44 -0.26
C LYS A 223 -1.14 40.06 0.82
N LYS A 224 -1.80 39.26 1.66
CA LYS A 224 -2.61 39.76 2.78
C LYS A 224 -1.77 40.52 3.82
N LYS A 225 -0.51 40.09 4.03
CA LYS A 225 0.38 40.67 5.03
C LYS A 225 1.09 41.93 4.56
N PHE A 226 1.44 42.01 3.27
CA PHE A 226 2.28 43.08 2.73
C PHE A 226 1.57 43.98 1.71
N GLY A 227 0.35 43.63 1.29
CA GLY A 227 -0.39 44.34 0.23
C GLY A 227 -0.04 43.83 -1.17
N ASP A 228 -0.87 44.19 -2.14
CA ASP A 228 -0.50 44.11 -3.56
C ASP A 228 0.25 45.42 -3.89
N GLU A 229 1.54 45.34 -4.23
CA GLU A 229 2.22 46.42 -4.97
C GLU A 229 1.78 46.39 -6.44
#